data_AF-A0A8S3H0Q0-F1
#
_entry.id   AF-A0A8S3H0Q0-F1
#
_cell.length_a   1.000
_cell.length_b   1.000
_cell.length_c   1.000
_cell.angle_alpha   90.00
_cell.angle_beta   90.00
_cell.angle_gamma   90.00
#
_symmetry.space_group_name_H-M   'P 1'
#
loop_
_entity.id
_entity.type
_entity.pdbx_description
1 polymer ?
#
loop_
_entity_poly.entity_id
_entity_poly.type
_entity_poly.pdbx_seq_one_letter_code
_entity_poly.pdbx_strand_id
1 'polypeptide(L)'
;MIANEFSIYELLYHQHWYNTLSDVVNLMCNPLLVRQNLVRQLYINYDPFIDVVLRECELLARYSIAMPDLGYKLLLDRTRIRFSYERLKKLLKDFSILLAKAHPTSYELVEKVMTQVDSTLAIGLNNLNWLSKNLDELFLPAEENISLMSDFLSQISSLIIHRIEEPINEVSRFEILEFPDDSIDFKQFVHDIQQQIISKAEKLDSLSMQIESAVLHVIQMFFDKAGYKSKPFEQKLGDIDLMQLSAMQRLTIQMFVQETAKSVRKTRNPTQF
;
A
#
# COMPACT_ATOMS: atom_id res chain seq x y z
N MET A 1 65.43 14.99 17.13
CA MET A 1 64.43 16.02 16.82
C MET A 1 63.17 15.39 16.23
N ILE A 2 63.27 14.69 15.10
CA ILE A 2 62.14 14.04 14.40
C ILE A 2 61.37 13.02 15.26
N ALA A 3 62.05 12.19 16.07
CA ALA A 3 61.38 11.19 16.91
C ALA A 3 60.48 11.81 18.00
N ASN A 4 60.84 13.01 18.50
CA ASN A 4 60.03 13.72 19.49
C ASN A 4 58.78 14.32 18.85
N GLU A 5 58.91 14.86 17.64
CA GLU A 5 57.79 15.39 16.87
C GLU A 5 56.76 14.30 16.52
N PHE A 6 57.23 13.10 16.17
CA PHE A 6 56.35 11.95 15.92
C PHE A 6 55.57 11.53 17.17
N SER A 7 56.23 11.46 18.33
CA SER A 7 55.57 11.10 19.60
C SER A 7 54.53 12.14 20.02
N ILE A 8 54.79 13.42 19.81
CA ILE A 8 53.83 14.50 20.07
C ILE A 8 52.61 14.37 19.14
N TYR A 9 52.83 14.10 17.86
CA TYR A 9 51.75 13.88 16.89
C TYR A 9 50.87 12.68 17.28
N GLU A 10 51.48 11.56 17.65
CA GLU A 10 50.77 10.36 18.10
C GLU A 10 49.88 10.65 19.33
N LEU A 11 50.42 11.36 20.32
CA LEU A 11 49.67 11.73 21.52
C LEU A 11 48.49 12.65 21.20
N LEU A 12 48.69 13.67 20.35
CA LEU A 12 47.64 14.58 19.93
C LEU A 12 46.53 13.85 19.15
N TYR A 13 46.89 12.94 18.25
CA TYR A 13 45.91 12.13 17.52
C TYR A 13 45.12 11.23 18.46
N HIS A 14 45.79 10.55 19.38
CA HIS A 14 45.12 9.68 20.36
C HIS A 14 44.16 10.46 21.28
N GLN A 15 44.56 11.66 21.71
CA GLN A 15 43.68 12.55 22.49
C GLN A 15 42.48 13.03 21.67
N HIS A 16 42.69 13.39 20.40
CA HIS A 16 41.59 13.76 19.52
C HIS A 16 40.60 12.60 19.34
N TRP A 17 41.12 11.41 19.01
CA TRP A 17 40.32 10.20 18.87
C TRP A 17 39.51 9.88 20.13
N TYR A 18 40.12 10.05 21.32
CA TYR A 18 39.42 9.87 22.60
C TYR A 18 38.16 10.75 22.69
N ASN A 19 38.24 12.01 22.25
CA ASN A 19 37.09 12.91 22.26
C ASN A 19 36.02 12.50 21.25
N THR A 20 36.41 11.96 20.08
CA THR A 20 35.46 11.52 19.05
C THR A 20 34.57 10.36 19.51
N LEU A 21 35.01 9.55 20.48
CA LEU A 21 34.16 8.49 21.05
C LEU A 21 32.90 9.06 21.70
N SER A 22 33.01 10.22 22.37
CA SER A 22 31.85 10.89 22.96
C SER A 22 30.90 11.41 21.88
N ASP A 23 31.45 11.93 20.79
CA ASP A 23 30.65 12.43 19.66
C ASP A 23 29.88 11.29 18.99
N VAL A 24 30.51 10.13 18.81
CA VAL A 24 29.86 8.93 18.26
C VAL A 24 28.73 8.44 19.16
N VAL A 25 28.91 8.44 20.48
CA VAL A 25 27.84 8.08 21.42
C VAL A 25 26.66 9.05 21.28
N ASN A 26 26.93 10.35 21.15
CA ASN A 26 25.88 11.34 20.91
C ASN A 26 25.13 11.08 19.59
N LEU A 27 25.84 10.72 18.52
CA LEU A 27 25.21 10.32 17.25
C LEU A 27 24.34 9.08 17.40
N MET A 28 24.80 8.08 18.16
CA MET A 28 24.04 6.84 18.42
C MET A 28 22.83 7.03 19.35
N CYS A 29 22.80 8.11 20.14
CA CYS A 29 21.66 8.48 20.97
C CYS A 29 20.48 9.04 20.15
N ASN A 30 20.70 9.45 18.91
CA ASN A 30 19.63 9.93 18.05
C ASN A 30 18.64 8.81 17.69
N PRO A 31 17.38 9.15 17.38
CA PRO A 31 16.38 8.17 16.99
C PRO A 31 16.82 7.37 15.76
N LEU A 32 16.41 6.11 15.66
CA LEU A 32 16.80 5.22 14.54
C LEU A 32 16.31 5.70 13.18
N LEU A 33 15.14 6.33 13.16
CA LEU A 33 14.48 6.79 11.95
C LEU A 33 14.33 8.30 11.96
N VAL A 34 14.35 8.89 10.77
CA VAL A 34 14.01 10.29 10.54
C VAL A 34 13.00 10.36 9.40
N ARG A 35 11.98 11.21 9.58
CA ARG A 35 10.99 11.51 8.57
C ARG A 35 11.39 12.77 7.80
N GLN A 36 11.38 12.70 6.47
CA GLN A 36 11.52 13.90 5.64
C GLN A 36 10.14 14.55 5.46
N ASN A 37 10.05 15.86 5.68
CA ASN A 37 8.78 16.59 5.60
C ASN A 37 8.15 16.47 4.20
N LEU A 38 6.81 16.47 4.15
CA LEU A 38 5.93 16.35 2.98
C LEU A 38 5.66 14.92 2.46
N VAL A 39 6.57 13.97 2.64
CA VAL A 39 6.41 12.60 2.13
C VAL A 39 6.38 11.61 3.29
N ARG A 40 5.65 10.49 3.15
CA ARG A 40 5.71 9.35 4.09
C ARG A 40 7.00 8.53 3.94
N GLN A 41 8.09 9.20 3.54
CA GLN A 41 9.40 8.60 3.38
C GLN A 41 10.16 8.66 4.70
N LEU A 42 10.69 7.50 5.07
CA LEU A 42 11.48 7.29 6.27
C LEU A 42 12.91 6.96 5.86
N TYR A 43 13.85 7.56 6.57
CA TYR A 43 15.28 7.33 6.39
C TYR A 43 15.89 6.76 7.66
N ILE A 44 16.92 5.95 7.48
CA ILE A 44 17.74 5.47 8.59
C ILE A 44 18.64 6.61 9.03
N ASN A 45 18.60 6.92 10.32
CA ASN A 45 19.48 7.89 10.93
C ASN A 45 20.79 7.22 11.35
N TYR A 46 21.66 6.95 10.39
CA TYR A 46 22.96 6.34 10.63
C TYR A 46 24.06 7.19 9.99
N ASP A 47 25.01 7.63 10.81
CA ASP A 47 26.17 8.38 10.34
C ASP A 47 27.32 7.41 9.98
N PRO A 48 27.85 7.45 8.74
CA PRO A 48 29.01 6.64 8.34
C PRO A 48 30.24 6.82 9.24
N PHE A 49 30.37 7.95 9.95
CA PHE A 49 31.42 8.19 10.93
C PHE A 49 31.45 7.13 12.04
N ILE A 50 30.29 6.55 12.38
CA ILE A 50 30.18 5.44 13.34
C ILE A 50 31.02 4.23 12.88
N ASP A 51 30.98 3.89 11.59
CA ASP A 51 31.75 2.77 11.05
C ASP A 51 33.26 3.03 11.10
N VAL A 52 33.67 4.29 10.89
CA VAL A 52 35.08 4.71 10.97
C VAL A 52 35.60 4.46 12.38
N VAL A 53 34.92 4.98 13.40
CA VAL A 53 35.35 4.85 14.79
C VAL A 53 35.27 3.40 15.28
N LEU A 54 34.26 2.62 14.86
CA LEU A 54 34.19 1.19 15.16
C LEU A 54 35.37 0.42 14.56
N ARG A 55 35.84 0.83 13.37
CA ARG A 55 37.02 0.24 12.74
C ARG A 55 38.31 0.63 13.45
N GLU A 56 38.42 1.87 13.91
CA GLU A 56 39.57 2.32 14.70
C GLU A 56 39.64 1.58 16.04
N CYS A 57 38.52 1.42 16.75
CA CYS A 57 38.43 0.57 17.95
C CYS A 57 38.92 -0.86 17.69
N GLU A 58 38.52 -1.46 16.56
CA GLU A 58 38.96 -2.81 16.17
C GLU A 58 40.48 -2.87 15.97
N LEU A 59 41.05 -1.87 15.29
CA LEU A 59 42.48 -1.80 15.04
C LEU A 59 43.27 -1.61 16.34
N LEU A 60 42.85 -0.69 17.20
CA LEU A 60 43.49 -0.45 18.50
C LEU A 60 43.47 -1.71 19.38
N ALA A 61 42.33 -2.40 19.42
CA ALA A 61 42.22 -3.68 20.12
C ALA A 61 43.14 -4.75 19.54
N ARG A 62 43.30 -4.81 18.20
CA ARG A 62 44.20 -5.76 17.52
C ARG A 62 45.67 -5.50 17.81
N TYR A 63 46.07 -4.24 17.95
CA TYR A 63 47.43 -3.84 18.28
C TYR A 63 47.71 -3.80 19.79
N SER A 64 46.75 -4.23 20.63
CA SER A 64 46.86 -4.21 22.09
C SER A 64 47.13 -2.81 22.66
N ILE A 65 46.66 -1.76 21.96
CA ILE A 65 46.72 -0.38 22.44
C ILE A 65 45.56 -0.18 23.40
N ALA A 66 45.85 0.37 24.57
CA ALA A 66 44.84 0.62 25.59
C ALA A 66 43.83 1.65 25.06
N MET A 67 42.55 1.29 25.07
CA MET A 67 41.46 2.18 24.70
C MET A 67 40.48 2.39 25.87
N PRO A 68 39.62 3.40 25.82
CA PRO A 68 38.66 3.65 26.89
C PRO A 68 37.57 2.57 26.93
N ASP A 69 36.96 2.36 28.10
CA ASP A 69 35.87 1.40 28.29
C ASP A 69 34.72 1.57 27.29
N LEU A 70 34.44 2.82 26.90
CA LEU A 70 33.43 3.13 25.88
C LEU A 70 33.77 2.49 24.53
N GLY A 71 35.04 2.54 24.11
CA GLY A 71 35.50 1.89 22.88
C GLY A 71 35.34 0.37 22.92
N TYR A 72 35.63 -0.26 24.06
CA TYR A 72 35.42 -1.70 24.24
C TYR A 72 33.94 -2.09 24.16
N LYS A 73 33.06 -1.31 24.80
CA LYS A 73 31.61 -1.54 24.76
C LYS A 73 31.06 -1.41 23.33
N LEU A 74 31.46 -0.37 22.61
CA LEU A 74 31.04 -0.16 21.22
C LEU A 74 31.52 -1.29 20.30
N LEU A 75 32.74 -1.79 20.51
CA LEU A 75 33.27 -2.91 19.73
C LEU A 75 32.49 -4.21 19.98
N LEU A 76 32.06 -4.47 21.22
CA LEU A 76 31.20 -5.62 21.56
C LEU A 76 29.83 -5.52 20.88
N ASP A 77 29.25 -4.32 20.83
CA ASP A 77 27.94 -4.06 20.22
C ASP A 77 27.96 -3.95 18.68
N ARG A 78 29.14 -3.93 18.06
CA ARG A 78 29.29 -3.73 16.61
C ARG A 78 28.46 -4.69 15.76
N THR A 79 28.46 -5.97 16.10
CA THR A 79 27.73 -7.00 15.33
C THR A 79 26.22 -6.76 15.41
N ARG A 80 25.73 -6.38 16.59
CA ARG A 80 24.34 -5.99 16.86
C ARG A 80 23.96 -4.77 16.04
N ILE A 81 24.73 -3.68 16.12
CA ILE A 81 24.47 -2.44 15.38
C ILE A 81 24.40 -2.71 13.87
N ARG A 82 25.37 -3.45 13.33
CA ARG A 82 25.41 -3.80 11.90
C ARG A 82 24.20 -4.65 11.49
N PHE A 83 23.85 -5.66 12.29
CA PHE A 83 22.68 -6.49 12.00
C PHE A 83 21.38 -5.67 12.02
N SER A 84 21.21 -4.81 13.02
CA SER A 84 20.05 -3.92 13.13
C SER A 84 19.97 -2.93 11.97
N TYR A 85 21.10 -2.39 11.52
CA TYR A 85 21.15 -1.50 10.35
C TYR A 85 20.66 -2.21 9.07
N GLU A 86 21.17 -3.40 8.78
CA GLU A 86 20.73 -4.17 7.60
C GLU A 86 19.27 -4.60 7.69
N ARG A 87 18.80 -4.98 8.88
CA ARG A 87 17.39 -5.32 9.10
C ARG A 87 16.48 -4.13 8.90
N LEU A 88 16.85 -2.95 9.41
CA LEU A 88 16.09 -1.71 9.22
C LEU A 88 16.07 -1.28 7.75
N LYS A 89 17.17 -1.46 7.03
CA LYS A 89 17.25 -1.21 5.59
C LYS A 89 16.30 -2.10 4.79
N LYS A 90 16.23 -3.39 5.16
CA LYS A 90 15.24 -4.31 4.56
C LYS A 90 13.81 -3.86 4.90
N LEU A 91 13.53 -3.56 6.18
CA LEU A 91 12.21 -3.11 6.63
C LEU A 91 11.71 -1.88 5.86
N LEU A 92 12.57 -0.86 5.70
CA LEU A 92 12.20 0.36 4.96
C LEU A 92 12.00 0.10 3.46
N LYS A 93 12.78 -0.83 2.88
CA LYS A 93 12.55 -1.27 1.50
C LYS A 93 11.18 -1.93 1.37
N ASP A 94 10.85 -2.85 2.27
CA ASP A 94 9.56 -3.55 2.26
C ASP A 94 8.40 -2.56 2.48
N PHE A 95 8.57 -1.57 3.35
CA PHE A 95 7.61 -0.47 3.53
C PHE A 95 7.44 0.39 2.26
N SER A 96 8.53 0.70 1.55
CA SER A 96 8.44 1.45 0.28
C SER A 96 7.69 0.66 -0.80
N ILE A 97 7.90 -0.65 -0.87
CA ILE A 97 7.20 -1.55 -1.79
C ILE A 97 5.72 -1.63 -1.42
N LEU A 98 5.40 -1.70 -0.12
CA LEU A 98 4.03 -1.71 0.38
C LEU A 98 3.25 -0.48 -0.11
N LEU A 99 3.84 0.72 -0.01
CA LEU A 99 3.20 1.96 -0.47
C LEU A 99 2.93 1.94 -1.98
N ALA A 100 3.83 1.32 -2.77
CA ALA A 100 3.68 1.22 -4.22
C ALA A 100 2.62 0.17 -4.66
N LYS A 101 2.25 -0.78 -3.80
CA LYS A 101 1.25 -1.82 -4.11
C LYS A 101 -0.20 -1.33 -4.06
N ALA A 102 -0.45 -0.19 -3.43
CA ALA A 102 -1.82 0.31 -3.31
C ALA A 102 -2.37 0.75 -4.67
N HIS A 103 -3.59 0.31 -4.97
CA HIS A 103 -4.32 0.72 -6.17
C HIS A 103 -4.68 2.21 -6.10
N PRO A 104 -4.61 2.99 -7.19
CA PRO A 104 -4.88 4.43 -7.14
C PRO A 104 -6.25 4.79 -6.54
N THR A 105 -7.28 4.00 -6.87
CA THR A 105 -8.65 4.17 -6.38
C THR A 105 -8.79 3.97 -4.87
N SER A 106 -7.83 3.30 -4.22
CA SER A 106 -7.91 2.98 -2.79
C SER A 106 -6.99 3.82 -1.90
N TYR A 107 -6.21 4.77 -2.43
CA TYR A 107 -5.22 5.52 -1.65
C TYR A 107 -5.79 6.19 -0.39
N GLU A 108 -6.94 6.86 -0.48
CA GLU A 108 -7.56 7.54 0.68
C GLU A 108 -7.97 6.56 1.79
N LEU A 109 -8.43 5.36 1.41
CA LEU A 109 -8.84 4.31 2.36
C LEU A 109 -7.62 3.64 2.98
N VAL A 110 -6.60 3.39 2.16
CA VAL A 110 -5.32 2.83 2.59
C VAL A 110 -4.64 3.76 3.58
N GLU A 111 -4.67 5.08 3.38
CA GLU A 111 -4.10 6.05 4.31
C GLU A 111 -4.66 5.90 5.74
N LYS A 112 -5.98 5.70 5.87
CA LYS A 112 -6.64 5.54 7.18
C LYS A 112 -6.24 4.24 7.87
N VAL A 113 -6.17 3.13 7.14
CA VAL A 113 -5.80 1.82 7.68
C VAL A 113 -4.31 1.75 8.03
N MET A 114 -3.49 2.47 7.27
CA MET A 114 -2.04 2.45 7.43
C MET A 114 -1.53 3.15 8.70
N THR A 115 -2.42 3.76 9.49
CA THR A 115 -2.12 4.34 10.81
C THR A 115 -1.52 3.31 11.79
N GLN A 116 -1.90 2.04 11.69
CA GLN A 116 -1.35 0.95 12.52
C GLN A 116 0.13 0.69 12.22
N VAL A 117 0.52 0.75 10.94
CA VAL A 117 1.93 0.63 10.55
C VAL A 117 2.71 1.85 11.01
N ASP A 118 2.14 3.05 10.85
CA ASP A 118 2.76 4.29 11.32
C ASP A 118 2.97 4.31 12.83
N SER A 119 2.00 3.87 13.63
CA SER A 119 2.15 3.82 15.09
C SER A 119 3.27 2.88 15.51
N THR A 120 3.47 1.79 14.78
CA THR A 120 4.57 0.84 15.04
C THR A 120 5.92 1.47 14.70
N LEU A 121 6.03 2.12 13.53
CA LEU A 121 7.25 2.81 13.10
C LEU A 121 7.56 4.07 13.92
N ALA A 122 6.56 4.69 14.55
CA ALA A 122 6.73 5.84 15.43
C ALA A 122 7.62 5.54 16.65
N ILE A 123 7.67 4.29 17.09
CA ILE A 123 8.57 3.85 18.17
C ILE A 123 10.03 4.04 17.73
N GLY A 124 10.36 3.76 16.46
CA GLY A 124 11.68 3.99 15.88
C GLY A 124 12.01 5.47 15.60
N LEU A 125 10.99 6.33 15.54
CA LEU A 125 11.15 7.78 15.35
C LEU A 125 11.39 8.52 16.66
N ASN A 126 10.81 8.04 17.78
CA ASN A 126 10.74 8.81 19.02
C ASN A 126 11.39 8.12 20.23
N ASN A 127 11.35 6.80 20.31
CA ASN A 127 11.62 6.06 21.55
C ASN A 127 12.91 5.24 21.50
N LEU A 128 13.32 4.77 20.32
CA LEU A 128 14.48 3.89 20.16
C LEU A 128 15.64 4.59 19.47
N ASN A 129 16.84 4.24 19.91
CA ASN A 129 18.12 4.69 19.38
C ASN A 129 19.09 3.50 19.22
N TRP A 130 20.28 3.73 18.66
CA TRP A 130 21.25 2.66 18.36
C TRP A 130 21.85 1.99 19.61
N LEU A 131 21.81 2.67 20.75
CA LEU A 131 22.26 2.14 22.04
C LEU A 131 21.20 1.27 22.73
N SER A 132 19.96 1.29 22.25
CA SER A 132 18.85 0.54 22.83
C SER A 132 19.10 -0.97 22.71
N LYS A 133 19.02 -1.70 23.82
CA LYS A 133 19.35 -3.14 23.88
C LYS A 133 18.35 -4.03 23.15
N ASN A 134 17.08 -3.65 23.17
CA ASN A 134 16.00 -4.43 22.59
C ASN A 134 15.39 -3.70 21.39
N LEU A 135 15.99 -3.86 20.22
CA LEU A 135 15.42 -3.33 18.98
C LEU A 135 14.34 -4.24 18.38
N ASP A 136 14.21 -5.47 18.88
CA ASP A 136 13.17 -6.41 18.43
C ASP A 136 11.75 -5.94 18.77
N GLU A 137 11.61 -5.07 19.77
CA GLU A 137 10.35 -4.38 20.10
C GLU A 137 9.81 -3.56 18.92
N LEU A 138 10.70 -3.02 18.06
CA LEU A 138 10.31 -2.36 16.82
C LEU A 138 10.20 -3.37 15.68
N PHE A 139 11.21 -4.22 15.51
CA PHE A 139 11.31 -5.04 14.29
C PHE A 139 10.19 -6.07 14.18
N LEU A 140 9.91 -6.84 15.23
CA LEU A 140 8.92 -7.92 15.14
C LEU A 140 7.52 -7.39 14.78
N PRO A 141 6.98 -6.39 15.49
CA PRO A 141 5.65 -5.88 15.17
C PRO A 141 5.63 -5.14 13.83
N ALA A 142 6.71 -4.45 13.44
CA ALA A 142 6.77 -3.74 12.17
C ALA A 142 6.81 -4.71 10.98
N GLU A 143 7.62 -5.77 11.05
CA GLU A 143 7.68 -6.80 10.01
C GLU A 143 6.33 -7.51 9.84
N GLU A 144 5.68 -7.87 10.96
CA GLU A 144 4.36 -8.49 10.95
C GLU A 144 3.30 -7.55 10.35
N ASN A 145 3.22 -6.32 10.82
CA ASN A 145 2.24 -5.35 10.35
C ASN A 145 2.43 -5.00 8.87
N ILE A 146 3.68 -4.87 8.41
CA ILE A 146 3.99 -4.63 6.98
C ILE A 146 3.56 -5.84 6.14
N SER A 147 3.84 -7.07 6.60
CA SER A 147 3.44 -8.28 5.89
C SER A 147 1.91 -8.39 5.78
N LEU A 148 1.20 -8.25 6.90
CA LEU A 148 -0.26 -8.30 6.94
C LEU A 148 -0.91 -7.21 6.08
N MET A 149 -0.33 -6.00 6.07
CA MET A 149 -0.81 -4.94 5.19
C MET A 149 -0.49 -5.20 3.72
N SER A 150 0.66 -5.80 3.41
CA SER A 150 1.03 -6.17 2.05
C SER A 150 0.04 -7.18 1.46
N ASP A 151 -0.33 -8.20 2.24
CA ASP A 151 -1.28 -9.22 1.80
C ASP A 151 -2.67 -8.61 1.59
N PHE A 152 -3.11 -7.77 2.52
CA PHE A 152 -4.37 -7.03 2.41
C PHE A 152 -4.43 -6.13 1.16
N LEU A 153 -3.38 -5.34 0.89
CA LEU A 153 -3.33 -4.48 -0.29
C LEU A 153 -3.31 -5.29 -1.59
N SER A 154 -2.58 -6.41 -1.61
CA SER A 154 -2.52 -7.29 -2.77
C SER A 154 -3.90 -7.89 -3.05
N GLN A 155 -4.62 -8.32 -2.01
CA GLN A 155 -5.97 -8.85 -2.13
C GLN A 155 -6.95 -7.79 -2.65
N ILE A 156 -6.93 -6.58 -2.10
CA ILE A 156 -7.81 -5.49 -2.56
C ILE A 156 -7.49 -5.07 -3.99
N SER A 157 -6.22 -4.93 -4.33
CA SER A 157 -5.82 -4.57 -5.69
C SER A 157 -6.29 -5.63 -6.69
N SER A 158 -6.14 -6.92 -6.35
CA SER A 158 -6.61 -8.03 -7.19
C SER A 158 -8.14 -8.01 -7.35
N LEU A 159 -8.89 -7.74 -6.27
CA LEU A 159 -10.34 -7.61 -6.32
C LEU A 159 -10.79 -6.43 -7.19
N ILE A 160 -10.13 -5.27 -7.07
CA ILE A 160 -10.44 -4.09 -7.89
C ILE A 160 -10.18 -4.39 -9.36
N ILE A 161 -8.98 -4.87 -9.69
CA ILE A 161 -8.60 -5.10 -11.09
C ILE A 161 -9.49 -6.17 -11.73
N HIS A 162 -9.59 -7.35 -11.13
CA HIS A 162 -10.22 -8.50 -11.79
C HIS A 162 -11.73 -8.62 -11.59
N ARG A 163 -12.29 -8.04 -10.53
CA ARG A 163 -13.74 -8.17 -10.23
C ARG A 163 -14.53 -6.88 -10.41
N ILE A 164 -13.85 -5.75 -10.58
CA ILE A 164 -14.51 -4.46 -10.81
C ILE A 164 -14.11 -3.92 -12.18
N GLU A 165 -12.82 -3.68 -12.41
CA GLU A 165 -12.36 -3.02 -13.64
C GLU A 165 -12.48 -3.90 -14.88
N GLU A 166 -12.08 -5.17 -14.81
CA GLU A 166 -12.23 -6.12 -15.91
C GLU A 166 -13.70 -6.30 -16.34
N PRO A 167 -14.66 -6.60 -15.44
CA PRO A 167 -16.08 -6.65 -15.79
C PRO A 167 -16.64 -5.33 -16.32
N ILE A 168 -16.25 -4.18 -15.75
CA ILE A 168 -16.69 -2.86 -16.27
C ILE A 168 -16.16 -2.66 -17.69
N ASN A 169 -14.92 -3.04 -17.97
CA ASN A 169 -14.34 -2.99 -19.31
C ASN A 169 -15.07 -3.95 -20.26
N GLU A 170 -15.47 -5.13 -19.81
CA GLU A 170 -16.29 -6.06 -20.60
C GLU A 170 -17.65 -5.44 -20.96
N VAL A 171 -18.35 -4.84 -19.99
CA VAL A 171 -19.62 -4.14 -20.21
C VAL A 171 -19.43 -2.96 -21.19
N SER A 172 -18.32 -2.23 -21.10
CA SER A 172 -18.05 -1.10 -22.02
C SER A 172 -17.86 -1.52 -23.48
N ARG A 173 -17.39 -2.76 -23.71
CA ARG A 173 -17.16 -3.34 -25.04
C ARG A 173 -18.31 -4.21 -25.51
N PHE A 174 -19.41 -4.24 -24.75
CA PHE A 174 -20.49 -5.16 -24.96
C PHE A 174 -21.37 -4.73 -26.15
N GLU A 175 -21.34 -5.52 -27.22
CA GLU A 175 -22.20 -5.28 -28.39
C GLU A 175 -23.58 -5.89 -28.16
N ILE A 176 -24.63 -5.05 -28.14
CA ILE A 176 -26.00 -5.48 -27.81
C ILE A 176 -26.63 -6.33 -28.91
N LEU A 177 -26.25 -6.09 -30.18
CA LEU A 177 -26.81 -6.79 -31.33
C LEU A 177 -25.66 -7.18 -32.26
N GLU A 178 -25.56 -8.47 -32.58
CA GLU A 178 -24.69 -8.95 -33.65
C GLU A 178 -25.55 -9.22 -34.88
N PHE A 179 -25.19 -8.57 -35.98
CA PHE A 179 -25.85 -8.77 -37.25
C PHE A 179 -25.20 -9.95 -37.99
N PRO A 180 -26.01 -10.82 -38.62
CA PRO A 180 -25.49 -11.92 -39.41
C PRO A 180 -24.89 -11.41 -40.72
N ASP A 181 -23.77 -12.01 -41.14
CA ASP A 181 -23.06 -11.67 -42.38
C ASP A 181 -23.78 -12.23 -43.63
N ASP A 182 -24.55 -13.30 -43.47
CA ASP A 182 -25.29 -13.98 -44.54
C ASP A 182 -26.77 -13.58 -44.59
N SER A 183 -27.37 -13.66 -45.78
CA SER A 183 -28.81 -13.39 -45.96
C SER A 183 -29.66 -14.50 -45.33
N ILE A 184 -30.35 -14.19 -44.24
CA ILE A 184 -31.28 -15.11 -43.55
C ILE A 184 -32.74 -14.74 -43.81
N ASP A 185 -33.65 -15.70 -43.64
CA ASP A 185 -35.09 -15.45 -43.64
C ASP A 185 -35.49 -14.48 -42.52
N PHE A 186 -36.43 -13.57 -42.82
CA PHE A 186 -36.84 -12.51 -41.89
C PHE A 186 -37.40 -13.07 -40.58
N LYS A 187 -38.10 -14.21 -40.61
CA LYS A 187 -38.64 -14.84 -39.39
C LYS A 187 -37.53 -15.42 -38.51
N GLN A 188 -36.51 -16.02 -39.12
CA GLN A 188 -35.34 -16.53 -38.40
C GLN A 188 -34.52 -15.39 -37.81
N PHE A 189 -34.28 -14.33 -38.59
CA PHE A 189 -33.60 -13.13 -38.12
C PHE A 189 -34.27 -12.51 -36.88
N VAL A 190 -35.60 -12.35 -36.87
CA VAL A 190 -36.30 -11.80 -35.71
C VAL A 190 -36.18 -12.72 -34.49
N HIS A 191 -36.23 -14.04 -34.68
CA HIS A 191 -36.08 -15.00 -33.60
C HIS A 191 -34.66 -14.96 -33.00
N ASP A 192 -33.63 -14.94 -33.86
CA ASP A 192 -32.23 -14.93 -33.44
C ASP A 192 -31.89 -13.65 -32.68
N ILE A 193 -32.38 -12.48 -33.15
CA ILE A 193 -32.22 -11.21 -32.45
C ILE A 193 -32.91 -11.24 -31.08
N GLN A 194 -34.11 -11.81 -30.98
CA GLN A 194 -34.81 -11.94 -29.69
C GLN A 194 -34.03 -12.81 -28.70
N GLN A 195 -33.48 -13.94 -29.16
CA GLN A 195 -32.65 -14.81 -28.32
C GLN A 195 -31.34 -14.12 -27.91
N GLN A 196 -30.68 -13.41 -28.84
CA GLN A 196 -29.48 -12.63 -28.55
C GLN A 196 -29.77 -11.57 -27.48
N ILE A 197 -30.85 -10.80 -27.60
CA ILE A 197 -31.20 -9.76 -26.63
C ILE A 197 -31.42 -10.34 -25.24
N ILE A 198 -32.16 -11.45 -25.13
CA ILE A 198 -32.42 -12.10 -23.83
C ILE A 198 -31.11 -12.58 -23.20
N SER A 199 -30.31 -13.34 -23.95
CA SER A 199 -29.03 -13.87 -23.44
C SER A 199 -28.05 -12.75 -23.08
N LYS A 200 -27.97 -11.71 -23.90
CA LYS A 200 -27.11 -10.55 -23.66
C LYS A 200 -27.57 -9.73 -22.46
N ALA A 201 -28.88 -9.57 -22.26
CA ALA A 201 -29.44 -8.91 -21.07
C ALA A 201 -29.13 -9.70 -19.80
N GLU A 202 -29.29 -11.02 -19.80
CA GLU A 202 -28.95 -11.90 -18.66
C GLU A 202 -27.45 -11.81 -18.31
N LYS A 203 -26.59 -11.80 -19.33
CA LYS A 203 -25.14 -11.64 -19.13
C LYS A 203 -24.80 -10.29 -18.52
N LEU A 204 -25.43 -9.21 -19.00
CA LEU A 204 -25.20 -7.86 -18.47
C LEU A 204 -25.71 -7.71 -17.02
N ASP A 205 -26.87 -8.29 -16.70
CA ASP A 205 -27.41 -8.33 -15.33
C ASP A 205 -26.48 -9.07 -14.38
N SER A 206 -25.98 -10.25 -14.80
CA SER A 206 -25.00 -11.02 -14.04
C SER A 206 -23.69 -10.25 -13.79
N LEU A 207 -23.16 -9.55 -14.81
CA LEU A 207 -21.97 -8.72 -14.66
C LEU A 207 -22.22 -7.56 -13.70
N SER A 208 -23.38 -6.90 -13.80
CA SER A 208 -23.75 -5.81 -12.88
C SER A 208 -23.82 -6.29 -11.42
N MET A 209 -24.45 -7.44 -11.17
CA MET A 209 -24.55 -8.02 -9.82
C MET A 209 -23.18 -8.42 -9.26
N GLN A 210 -22.28 -8.93 -10.11
CA GLN A 210 -20.91 -9.26 -9.72
C GLN A 210 -20.10 -8.02 -9.33
N ILE A 211 -20.20 -6.93 -10.12
CA ILE A 211 -19.53 -5.67 -9.83
C ILE A 211 -20.03 -5.10 -8.50
N GLU A 212 -21.35 -5.05 -8.29
CA GLU A 212 -21.93 -4.55 -7.05
C GLU A 212 -21.45 -5.36 -5.83
N SER A 213 -21.51 -6.69 -5.93
CA SER A 213 -21.01 -7.58 -4.88
C SER A 213 -19.51 -7.38 -4.60
N ALA A 214 -18.70 -7.18 -5.64
CA ALA A 214 -17.27 -6.95 -5.50
C ALA A 214 -16.97 -5.61 -4.82
N VAL A 215 -17.68 -4.54 -5.16
CA VAL A 215 -17.53 -3.23 -4.51
C VAL A 215 -17.90 -3.34 -3.02
N LEU A 216 -19.04 -3.97 -2.71
CA LEU A 216 -19.46 -4.19 -1.32
C LEU A 216 -18.43 -5.00 -0.53
N HIS A 217 -17.84 -6.02 -1.15
CA HIS A 217 -16.79 -6.82 -0.52
C HIS A 217 -15.52 -5.98 -0.23
N VAL A 218 -15.06 -5.17 -1.18
CA VAL A 218 -13.92 -4.26 -0.97
C VAL A 218 -14.19 -3.29 0.18
N ILE A 219 -15.39 -2.69 0.21
CA ILE A 219 -15.82 -1.81 1.29
C ILE A 219 -15.74 -2.57 2.63
N GLN A 220 -16.35 -3.75 2.71
CA GLN A 220 -16.38 -4.55 3.94
C GLN A 220 -14.97 -4.90 4.44
N MET A 221 -14.05 -5.26 3.54
CA MET A 221 -12.65 -5.52 3.90
C MET A 221 -11.98 -4.31 4.57
N PHE A 222 -12.23 -3.09 4.07
CA PHE A 222 -11.71 -1.88 4.70
C PHE A 222 -12.34 -1.60 6.06
N PHE A 223 -13.65 -1.83 6.21
CA PHE A 223 -14.37 -1.66 7.49
C PHE A 223 -13.85 -2.62 8.56
N ASP A 224 -13.69 -3.90 8.21
CA ASP A 224 -13.18 -4.94 9.11
C ASP A 224 -11.77 -4.60 9.58
N LYS A 225 -10.91 -4.15 8.67
CA LYS A 225 -9.52 -3.78 8.99
C LYS A 225 -9.41 -2.50 9.82
N ALA A 226 -10.28 -1.52 9.57
CA ALA A 226 -10.33 -0.27 10.35
C ALA A 226 -11.02 -0.43 11.73
N GLY A 227 -11.57 -1.61 12.04
CA GLY A 227 -12.17 -1.89 13.35
C GLY A 227 -13.58 -1.31 13.54
N TYR A 228 -14.25 -0.91 12.46
CA TYR A 228 -15.62 -0.43 12.51
C TYR A 228 -16.58 -1.63 12.59
N LYS A 229 -17.23 -1.84 13.75
CA LYS A 229 -18.21 -2.92 13.97
C LYS A 229 -19.58 -2.69 13.33
N SER A 230 -19.81 -1.54 12.70
CA SER A 230 -21.09 -1.18 12.08
C SER A 230 -21.04 -1.51 10.58
N LYS A 231 -21.92 -2.41 10.15
CA LYS A 231 -22.28 -2.57 8.74
C LYS A 231 -22.83 -1.23 8.25
N PRO A 232 -22.19 -0.54 7.29
CA PRO A 232 -22.58 0.83 6.91
C PRO A 232 -23.94 0.93 6.24
N PHE A 233 -24.47 -0.20 5.75
CA PHE A 233 -25.66 -0.23 4.90
C PHE A 233 -26.94 -0.70 5.58
N GLU A 234 -26.90 -1.17 6.84
CA GLU A 234 -28.13 -1.59 7.54
C GLU A 234 -28.94 -0.42 8.12
N GLN A 235 -28.37 0.79 8.22
CA GLN A 235 -29.06 1.95 8.83
C GLN A 235 -29.60 3.01 7.86
N LYS A 236 -29.50 2.83 6.54
CA LYS A 236 -30.14 3.74 5.56
C LYS A 236 -30.95 3.05 4.46
N LEU A 237 -31.15 1.73 4.53
CA LEU A 237 -32.14 1.04 3.69
C LEU A 237 -33.52 0.94 4.38
N GLY A 238 -33.60 1.20 5.68
CA GLY A 238 -34.88 1.20 6.42
C GLY A 238 -35.80 2.38 6.09
N ASP A 239 -35.24 3.49 5.59
CA ASP A 239 -35.98 4.73 5.32
C ASP A 239 -36.20 5.01 3.83
N ILE A 240 -35.71 4.15 2.93
CA ILE A 240 -36.09 4.21 1.51
C ILE A 240 -37.10 3.10 1.29
N ASP A 241 -38.37 3.49 1.25
CA ASP A 241 -39.48 2.61 0.92
C ASP A 241 -39.11 1.76 -0.31
N LEU A 242 -38.87 0.45 -0.10
CA LEU A 242 -38.47 -0.49 -1.15
C LEU A 242 -39.50 -0.51 -2.30
N MET A 243 -40.75 -0.11 -2.04
CA MET A 243 -41.73 0.11 -3.11
C MET A 243 -41.32 1.24 -4.05
N GLN A 244 -40.74 2.34 -3.55
CA GLN A 244 -40.31 3.48 -4.38
C GLN A 244 -39.06 3.18 -5.20
N LEU A 245 -38.12 2.39 -4.67
CA LEU A 245 -36.92 1.98 -5.41
C LEU A 245 -37.28 1.03 -6.56
N SER A 246 -38.17 0.06 -6.30
CA SER A 246 -38.70 -0.81 -7.36
C SER A 246 -39.58 -0.05 -8.36
N ALA A 247 -40.34 0.96 -7.91
CA ALA A 247 -41.16 1.80 -8.78
C ALA A 247 -40.30 2.71 -9.67
N MET A 248 -39.24 3.31 -9.13
CA MET A 248 -38.27 4.09 -9.91
C MET A 248 -37.52 3.21 -10.91
N GLN A 249 -37.06 2.02 -10.52
CA GLN A 249 -36.43 1.07 -11.45
C GLN A 249 -37.39 0.67 -12.58
N ARG A 250 -38.67 0.40 -12.26
CA ARG A 250 -39.71 0.11 -13.26
C ARG A 250 -40.01 1.32 -14.17
N LEU A 251 -40.03 2.54 -13.63
CA LEU A 251 -40.22 3.78 -14.39
C LEU A 251 -39.04 4.06 -15.33
N THR A 252 -37.82 3.85 -14.86
CA THR A 252 -36.60 4.02 -15.67
C THR A 252 -36.55 3.00 -16.82
N ILE A 253 -36.88 1.74 -16.55
CA ILE A 253 -37.00 0.72 -17.59
C ILE A 253 -38.15 1.05 -18.56
N GLN A 254 -39.33 1.49 -18.06
CA GLN A 254 -40.43 1.91 -18.94
C GLN A 254 -40.09 3.12 -19.80
N MET A 255 -39.39 4.12 -19.25
CA MET A 255 -38.95 5.29 -20.00
C MET A 255 -37.95 4.90 -21.08
N PHE A 256 -36.97 4.04 -20.77
CA PHE A 256 -36.00 3.54 -21.74
C PHE A 256 -36.67 2.70 -22.85
N VAL A 257 -37.64 1.85 -22.50
CA VAL A 257 -38.46 1.09 -23.46
C VAL A 257 -39.33 2.02 -24.33
N GLN A 258 -39.86 3.11 -23.76
CA GLN A 258 -40.64 4.09 -24.53
C GLN A 258 -39.77 4.97 -25.44
N GLU A 259 -38.57 5.35 -25.01
CA GLU A 259 -37.63 6.11 -25.84
C GLU A 259 -37.07 5.26 -26.99
N THR A 260 -36.71 4.00 -26.71
CA THR A 260 -36.31 3.04 -27.76
C THR A 260 -37.46 2.78 -28.74
N ALA A 261 -38.71 2.61 -28.26
CA ALA A 261 -39.89 2.47 -29.12
C ALA A 261 -40.21 3.73 -29.95
N LYS A 262 -39.96 4.94 -29.43
CA LYS A 262 -40.11 6.21 -30.18
C LYS A 262 -38.99 6.41 -31.20
N SER A 263 -37.76 6.01 -30.88
CA SER A 263 -36.61 6.04 -31.80
C SER A 263 -36.84 5.10 -32.99
N VAL A 264 -37.32 3.88 -32.73
CA VAL A 264 -37.66 2.88 -33.76
C VAL A 264 -38.87 3.29 -34.62
N ARG A 265 -39.79 4.12 -34.11
CA ARG A 265 -40.88 4.70 -34.91
C ARG A 265 -40.43 5.90 -35.76
N LYS A 266 -39.43 6.67 -35.34
CA LYS A 266 -38.85 7.76 -36.15
C LYS A 266 -38.04 7.26 -37.34
N THR A 267 -37.47 6.05 -37.28
CA THR A 267 -36.78 5.41 -38.41
C THR A 267 -37.71 4.74 -39.42
N ARG A 268 -39.01 4.61 -39.11
CA ARG A 268 -40.07 4.21 -40.04
C ARG A 268 -41.03 5.37 -40.31
N ASN A 269 -40.57 6.38 -41.06
CA ASN A 269 -41.48 7.23 -41.83
C ASN A 269 -41.53 6.70 -43.28
N PRO A 270 -42.73 6.36 -43.80
CA PRO A 270 -42.92 5.85 -45.14
C PRO A 270 -43.02 7.03 -46.12
N THR A 271 -41.87 7.56 -46.55
CA THR A 271 -41.78 8.39 -47.76
C THR A 271 -40.36 8.35 -48.26
N GLN A 272 -40.08 7.44 -49.17
CA GLN A 272 -39.38 7.70 -50.42
C GLN A 272 -39.56 6.49 -51.33
N PHE A 273 -39.77 6.79 -52.61
CA PHE A 273 -40.13 5.92 -53.72
C PHE A 273 -39.22 4.70 -53.87
#